data_AF-A0A7X1NV88-F1
#
_entry.id   AF-A0A7X1NV88-F1
#
_cell.length_a   1.000
_cell.length_b   1.000
_cell.length_c   1.000
_cell.angle_alpha   90.00
_cell.angle_beta   90.00
_cell.angle_gamma   90.00
#
_symmetry.space_group_name_H-M   'P 1'
#
loop_
_entity.id
_entity.type
_entity.pdbx_description
1 polymer ?
#
loop_
_entity_poly.entity_id
_entity_poly.type
_entity_poly.pdbx_seq_one_letter_code
_entity_poly.pdbx_strand_id
1 'polypeptide(L)'
;MARSKSATRPAKVAPAASPVTFRSGCAREWTLASAEADLAYTEQAFPECPTCPHRVEPEGTLPFCTLRPVGAAHPFAALAGWHLPE
;
A
#
# COMPACT_ATOMS: atom_id res chain seq x y z
N MET A 1 5.84 -46.44 -25.14
CA MET A 1 5.00 -45.27 -24.80
C MET A 1 5.62 -44.61 -23.57
N ALA A 2 6.35 -43.51 -23.76
CA ALA A 2 7.18 -42.87 -22.73
C ALA A 2 6.33 -42.00 -21.78
N ARG A 3 6.49 -42.19 -20.46
CA ARG A 3 5.83 -41.38 -19.43
C ARG A 3 6.66 -40.13 -19.14
N SER A 4 6.20 -38.97 -19.60
CA SER A 4 6.74 -37.66 -19.22
C SER A 4 6.42 -37.39 -17.75
N LYS A 5 7.45 -37.35 -16.90
CA LYS A 5 7.35 -36.85 -15.52
C LYS A 5 7.44 -35.32 -15.56
N SER A 6 6.33 -34.63 -15.34
CA SER A 6 6.32 -33.18 -15.11
C SER A 6 6.98 -32.88 -13.76
N ALA A 7 8.13 -32.23 -13.79
CA ALA A 7 8.78 -31.73 -12.59
C ALA A 7 8.13 -30.40 -12.16
N THR A 8 7.47 -30.42 -11.01
CA THR A 8 6.91 -29.23 -10.34
C THR A 8 8.06 -28.30 -9.95
N ARG A 9 8.08 -27.08 -10.48
CA ARG A 9 9.01 -26.02 -10.03
C ARG A 9 8.69 -25.66 -8.58
N PRO A 10 9.68 -25.51 -7.69
CA PRO A 10 9.43 -25.02 -6.34
C PRO A 10 8.91 -23.58 -6.40
N ALA A 11 7.81 -23.32 -5.71
CA ALA A 11 7.27 -21.98 -5.56
C ALA A 11 8.29 -21.13 -4.79
N LYS A 12 8.70 -20.00 -5.39
CA LYS A 12 9.54 -19.00 -4.72
C LYS A 12 8.72 -18.44 -3.57
N VAL A 13 9.12 -18.76 -2.33
CA VAL A 13 8.48 -18.25 -1.11
C VAL A 13 8.61 -16.72 -1.13
N ALA A 14 7.49 -16.01 -1.21
CA ALA A 14 7.50 -14.55 -1.06
C ALA A 14 8.05 -14.22 0.34
N PRO A 15 8.91 -13.20 0.47
CA PRO A 15 9.43 -12.81 1.78
C PRO A 15 8.26 -12.53 2.73
N ALA A 16 8.34 -13.08 3.94
CA ALA A 16 7.30 -12.93 4.94
C ALA A 16 7.10 -11.44 5.24
N ALA A 17 5.87 -10.95 5.01
CA ALA A 17 5.52 -9.57 5.29
C ALA A 17 5.66 -9.29 6.79
N SER A 18 6.45 -8.28 7.14
CA SER A 18 6.61 -7.85 8.53
C SER A 18 5.41 -6.98 8.95
N PRO A 19 5.04 -6.98 10.23
CA PRO A 19 4.02 -6.07 10.73
C PRO A 19 4.50 -4.62 10.59
N VAL A 20 3.70 -3.80 9.92
CA VAL A 20 3.93 -2.37 9.70
C VAL A 20 2.68 -1.62 10.13
N THR A 21 2.86 -0.54 10.88
CA THR A 21 1.76 0.37 11.22
C THR A 21 1.49 1.27 10.04
N PHE A 22 0.27 1.26 9.52
CA PHE A 22 -0.18 2.14 8.46
C PHE A 22 -1.12 3.22 9.01
N ARG A 23 -1.07 4.40 8.41
CA ARG A 23 -1.97 5.53 8.67
C ARG A 23 -2.77 5.85 7.41
N SER A 24 -4.09 5.91 7.55
CA SER A 24 -4.98 6.42 6.51
C SER A 24 -4.97 7.95 6.48
N GLY A 25 -5.41 8.53 5.36
CA GLY A 25 -5.52 9.99 5.26
C GLY A 25 -6.42 10.65 6.31
N CYS A 26 -7.33 9.89 6.93
CA CYS A 26 -8.19 10.38 8.02
C CYS A 26 -7.54 10.22 9.40
N ALA A 27 -6.21 10.04 9.44
CA ALA A 27 -5.37 9.86 10.63
C ALA A 27 -5.64 8.59 11.47
N ARG A 28 -6.35 7.60 10.92
CA ARG A 28 -6.52 6.30 11.58
C ARG A 28 -5.33 5.40 11.33
N GLU A 29 -4.92 4.69 12.37
CA GLU A 29 -3.74 3.86 12.35
C GLU A 29 -4.06 2.41 12.72
N TRP A 30 -3.45 1.47 12.01
CA TRP A 30 -3.54 0.05 12.34
C TRP A 30 -2.34 -0.73 11.79
N THR A 31 -2.05 -1.87 12.40
CA THR A 31 -0.91 -2.71 12.03
C THR A 31 -1.34 -3.80 11.06
N LEU A 32 -0.66 -3.87 9.90
CA LEU A 32 -0.86 -4.91 8.88
C LEU A 32 0.47 -5.58 8.58
N ALA A 33 0.44 -6.88 8.30
CA ALA A 33 1.59 -7.55 7.70
C ALA A 33 1.65 -7.16 6.21
N SER A 34 2.56 -6.28 5.84
CA SER A 34 2.75 -5.87 4.45
C SER A 34 4.20 -5.46 4.17
N ALA A 35 4.66 -5.72 2.94
CA ALA A 35 5.94 -5.23 2.43
C ALA A 35 5.79 -4.02 1.50
N GLU A 36 4.55 -3.61 1.20
CA GLU A 36 4.25 -2.53 0.26
C GLU A 36 4.46 -1.15 0.88
N ALA A 37 4.86 -0.17 0.05
CA ALA A 37 5.05 1.21 0.46
C ALA A 37 3.72 1.97 0.67
N ASP A 38 2.66 1.55 0.00
CA ASP A 38 1.32 2.12 0.03
C ASP A 38 0.29 1.00 -0.13
N LEU A 39 -0.85 1.10 0.54
CA LEU A 39 -1.97 0.16 0.36
C LEU A 39 -3.28 0.90 0.09
N ALA A 40 -4.16 0.29 -0.71
CA ALA A 40 -5.51 0.78 -0.94
C ALA A 40 -6.48 0.21 0.11
N TYR A 41 -7.06 1.07 0.94
CA TYR A 41 -8.11 0.71 1.89
C TYR A 41 -9.48 0.91 1.25
N THR A 42 -10.03 -0.16 0.69
CA THR A 42 -11.34 -0.17 0.01
C THR A 42 -12.50 -0.32 0.99
N GLU A 43 -12.30 -1.00 2.13
CA GLU A 43 -13.39 -1.28 3.08
C GLU A 43 -14.03 -0.02 3.67
N GLN A 44 -13.24 1.04 3.92
CA GLN A 44 -13.75 2.32 4.41
C GLN A 44 -14.75 2.20 5.59
N ALA A 45 -14.52 1.23 6.49
CA ALA A 45 -15.44 0.88 7.56
C ALA A 45 -15.54 1.96 8.66
N PHE A 46 -14.69 2.98 8.61
CA PHE A 46 -14.71 4.07 9.57
C PHE A 46 -15.75 5.13 9.18
N PRO A 47 -16.53 5.66 10.16
CA PRO A 47 -17.62 6.61 9.90
C PRO A 47 -17.16 7.94 9.28
N GLU A 48 -15.88 8.30 9.44
CA GLU A 48 -15.27 9.50 8.86
C GLU A 48 -14.79 9.33 7.41
N CYS A 49 -14.71 8.10 6.88
CA CYS A 49 -14.23 7.87 5.52
C CYS A 49 -15.03 8.64 4.44
N PRO A 50 -16.37 8.75 4.49
CA PRO A 50 -17.14 9.48 3.48
C PRO A 50 -16.80 10.96 3.36
N THR A 51 -16.33 11.60 4.44
CA THR A 51 -16.00 13.04 4.48
C THR A 51 -14.49 13.30 4.46
N CYS A 52 -13.69 12.25 4.31
CA CYS A 52 -12.25 12.34 4.37
C CYS A 52 -11.69 13.00 3.10
N PRO A 53 -10.89 14.08 3.23
CA PRO A 53 -10.36 14.79 2.06
C PRO A 53 -9.34 13.96 1.26
N HIS A 54 -8.89 12.83 1.82
CA HIS A 54 -7.96 11.89 1.21
C HIS A 54 -8.66 10.66 0.62
N ARG A 55 -10.00 10.63 0.58
CA ARG A 55 -10.77 9.61 -0.11
C ARG A 55 -10.68 9.84 -1.62
N VAL A 56 -10.36 8.78 -2.36
CA VAL A 56 -10.24 8.82 -3.82
C VAL A 56 -11.47 8.14 -4.42
N GLU A 57 -12.15 8.83 -5.33
CA GLU A 57 -13.32 8.34 -6.08
C GLU A 57 -12.99 8.22 -7.57
N PRO A 58 -12.33 7.13 -7.98
CA PRO A 58 -12.07 6.86 -9.39
C PRO A 58 -13.36 6.50 -10.14
N GLU A 59 -13.44 6.88 -11.41
CA GLU A 59 -14.55 6.49 -12.27
C GLU A 59 -14.56 4.97 -12.52
N GLY A 60 -15.73 4.34 -12.36
CA GLY A 60 -15.93 2.93 -12.70
C GLY A 60 -15.38 1.91 -11.70
N THR A 61 -14.90 2.32 -10.52
CA THR A 61 -14.49 1.38 -9.46
C THR A 61 -14.85 1.90 -8.06
N LEU A 62 -14.58 1.09 -7.05
CA LEU A 62 -14.90 1.42 -5.66
C LEU A 62 -14.01 2.57 -5.16
N PRO A 63 -14.57 3.46 -4.33
CA PRO A 63 -13.78 4.43 -3.60
C PRO A 63 -12.77 3.75 -2.69
N PHE A 64 -11.67 4.41 -2.40
CA PHE A 64 -10.69 3.91 -1.43
C PHE A 64 -9.91 5.06 -0.79
N CYS A 65 -9.31 4.77 0.37
CA CYS A 65 -8.32 5.64 1.00
C CYS A 65 -6.92 5.04 0.85
N THR A 66 -5.91 5.88 0.69
CA THR A 66 -4.51 5.41 0.68
C THR A 66 -3.99 5.25 2.10
N LEU A 67 -3.31 4.14 2.37
CA LEU A 67 -2.64 3.83 3.62
C LEU A 67 -1.13 3.97 3.45
N ARG A 68 -0.52 4.77 4.32
CA ARG A 68 0.92 5.04 4.33
C ARG A 68 1.57 4.43 5.58
N PRO A 69 2.71 3.74 5.49
CA PRO A 69 3.47 3.33 6.66
C PRO A 69 3.81 4.54 7.54
N VAL A 70 3.53 4.42 8.83
CA VAL A 70 3.88 5.42 9.83
C VAL A 70 5.40 5.47 9.96
N GLY A 71 5.99 6.64 9.72
CA GLY A 71 7.43 6.83 9.75
C GLY A 71 8.15 6.56 8.43
N ALA A 72 7.44 6.20 7.36
CA ALA A 72 8.03 6.24 6.03
C ALA A 72 8.43 7.68 5.68
N ALA A 73 9.61 7.85 5.09
CA ALA A 73 10.03 9.15 4.57
C ALA A 73 9.01 9.66 3.54
N HIS A 74 8.78 10.97 3.54
CA HIS A 74 7.93 11.59 2.52
C HIS A 74 8.52 11.27 1.13
N PRO A 75 7.72 10.90 0.11
CA PRO A 75 8.24 10.46 -1.19
C PRO A 75 9.06 11.55 -1.89
N PHE A 76 8.79 12.82 -1.58
CA PHE A 76 9.54 13.97 -2.08
C PHE A 76 10.64 14.47 -1.12
N ALA A 77 10.94 13.75 -0.03
CA ALA A 77 12.00 14.16 0.90
C ALA A 77 13.36 14.32 0.19
N ALA A 78 13.62 13.51 -0.84
CA ALA A 78 14.81 13.61 -1.68
C ALA A 78 14.88 14.93 -2.48
N LEU A 79 13.75 15.59 -2.75
CA LEU A 79 13.68 16.86 -3.47
C LEU A 79 13.86 18.08 -2.56
N ALA A 80 13.86 17.91 -1.23
CA ALA A 80 13.95 19.03 -0.31
C ALA A 80 15.26 19.83 -0.41
N GLY A 81 16.32 19.23 -0.97
CA GLY A 81 17.61 19.88 -1.23
C GLY A 81 17.79 20.36 -2.68
N TRP A 82 16.75 20.29 -3.51
CA TRP A 82 16.87 20.61 -4.94
C TRP A 82 16.69 22.11 -5.18
N HIS A 83 17.75 22.79 -5.63
CA HIS A 83 17.69 24.18 -6.08
C HIS A 83 17.44 24.22 -7.59
N LEU A 84 16.34 24.85 -8.01
CA LEU A 84 16.12 25.13 -9.42
C LEU A 84 17.13 26.19 -9.89
N PRO A 85 17.85 25.99 -11.00
CA PRO A 85 18.62 27.04 -11.64
C PRO A 85 17.67 28.11 -12.23
N GLU A 86 18.13 29.35 -12.25
CA GLU A 86 17.44 30.53 -12.80
C GLU A 86 17.34 30.55 -14.33
#